data_AF-A0A919AK95-F1
#
_entry.id   AF-A0A919AK95-F1
#
_cell.length_a   1.000
_cell.length_b   1.000
_cell.length_c   1.000
_cell.angle_alpha   90.00
_cell.angle_beta   90.00
_cell.angle_gamma   90.00
#
_symmetry.space_group_name_H-M   'P 1'
#
loop_
_entity.id
_entity.type
_entity.pdbx_description
1 polymer ?
#
loop_
_entity_poly.entity_id
_entity_poly.type
_entity_poly.pdbx_seq_one_letter_code
_entity_poly.pdbx_strand_id
1 'polypeptide(L)'
;MAIDDVLHRLGVAPAGLAPAPVRHVHREAAARVGRSPCPCAGCGEPARVTGIIDGPGYGRRWLDRCRDCFLATVDLEPSRVPGTVDGIVADLRAAAAEAGVELTVVIDDRGGCRG
;
A
#
# COMPACT_ATOMS: atom_id res chain seq x y z
N MET A 1 6.28 12.03 1.73
CA MET A 1 5.62 12.74 2.84
C MET A 1 6.05 12.13 4.17
N ALA A 2 6.42 12.93 5.17
CA ALA A 2 6.81 12.42 6.49
C ALA A 2 5.59 11.89 7.25
N ILE A 3 5.78 10.94 8.17
CA ILE A 3 4.64 10.33 8.86
C ILE A 3 3.91 11.33 9.79
N ASP A 4 4.62 12.28 10.35
CA ASP A 4 4.05 13.35 11.16
C ASP A 4 3.11 14.24 10.32
N ASP A 5 3.44 14.50 9.04
CA ASP A 5 2.57 15.26 8.12
C ASP A 5 1.27 14.51 7.84
N VAL A 6 1.35 13.18 7.69
CA VAL A 6 0.17 12.31 7.49
C VAL A 6 -0.74 12.39 8.71
N LEU A 7 -0.19 12.26 9.91
CA LEU A 7 -0.95 12.30 11.15
C LEU A 7 -1.56 13.68 11.39
N HIS A 8 -0.80 14.75 11.11
CA HIS A 8 -1.28 16.12 11.18
C HIS A 8 -2.46 16.36 10.22
N ARG A 9 -2.34 15.94 8.94
CA ARG A 9 -3.43 16.06 7.95
C ARG A 9 -4.69 15.29 8.34
N LEU A 10 -4.55 14.16 9.03
CA LEU A 10 -5.68 13.37 9.52
C LEU A 10 -6.25 13.90 10.84
N GLY A 11 -5.59 14.86 11.50
CA GLY A 11 -5.97 15.33 12.82
C GLY A 11 -5.82 14.25 13.91
N VAL A 12 -4.89 13.30 13.73
CA VAL A 12 -4.75 12.12 14.58
C VAL A 12 -3.55 12.25 15.51
N ALA A 13 -3.78 12.08 16.82
CA ALA A 13 -2.72 11.95 17.80
C ALA A 13 -2.14 10.50 17.77
N PRO A 14 -0.82 10.30 17.62
CA PRO A 14 -0.22 8.97 17.56
C PRO A 14 -0.54 8.08 18.78
N ALA A 15 -0.66 8.69 19.96
CA ALA A 15 -0.98 7.99 21.20
C ALA A 15 -2.40 7.37 21.21
N GLY A 16 -3.31 7.88 20.39
CA GLY A 16 -4.67 7.36 20.24
C GLY A 16 -4.78 6.14 19.31
N LEU A 17 -3.70 5.79 18.61
CA LEU A 17 -3.69 4.67 17.69
C LEU A 17 -3.48 3.34 18.42
N ALA A 18 -4.08 2.28 17.88
CA ALA A 18 -3.94 0.94 18.42
C ALA A 18 -2.47 0.48 18.34
N PRO A 19 -1.92 -0.17 19.39
CA PRO A 19 -0.59 -0.75 19.35
C PRO A 19 -0.45 -1.78 18.23
N ALA A 20 0.67 -1.76 17.51
CA ALA A 20 0.99 -2.75 16.50
C ALA A 20 2.04 -3.77 17.00
N PRO A 21 1.93 -5.05 16.61
CA PRO A 21 2.91 -6.06 16.98
C PRO A 21 4.30 -5.76 16.41
N VAL A 22 5.35 -6.19 17.12
CA VAL A 22 6.74 -6.14 16.61
C VAL A 22 7.06 -7.21 15.56
N ARG A 23 6.24 -8.28 15.49
CA ARG A 23 6.40 -9.41 14.55
C ARG A 23 5.83 -9.12 13.17
N HIS A 24 5.92 -10.09 12.24
CA HIS A 24 5.17 -10.06 10.98
C HIS A 24 3.66 -10.05 11.25
N VAL A 25 2.92 -9.26 10.47
CA VAL A 25 1.52 -8.90 10.77
C VAL A 25 0.53 -9.14 9.64
N HIS A 26 0.87 -9.91 8.60
CA HIS A 26 0.02 -10.02 7.41
C HIS A 26 -1.42 -10.45 7.75
N ARG A 27 -1.59 -11.44 8.64
CA ARG A 27 -2.91 -11.93 9.06
C ARG A 27 -3.66 -10.88 9.88
N GLU A 28 -2.98 -10.23 10.82
CA GLU A 28 -3.56 -9.16 11.63
C GLU A 28 -3.98 -7.96 10.75
N ALA A 29 -3.13 -7.54 9.82
CA ALA A 29 -3.43 -6.49 8.85
C ALA A 29 -4.66 -6.84 7.99
N ALA A 30 -4.72 -8.06 7.47
CA ALA A 30 -5.88 -8.53 6.70
C ALA A 30 -7.17 -8.52 7.52
N ALA A 31 -7.12 -8.87 8.81
CA ALA A 31 -8.27 -8.82 9.69
C ALA A 31 -8.81 -7.38 9.89
N ARG A 32 -7.91 -6.39 9.98
CA ARG A 32 -8.28 -4.97 10.19
C ARG A 32 -9.03 -4.32 9.02
N VAL A 33 -8.86 -4.83 7.80
CA VAL A 33 -9.54 -4.32 6.59
C VAL A 33 -10.51 -5.34 5.97
N GLY A 34 -10.75 -6.44 6.68
CA GLY A 34 -11.54 -7.58 6.22
C GLY A 34 -13.05 -7.37 6.36
N ARG A 35 -13.77 -8.43 6.74
CA ARG A 35 -15.25 -8.42 6.84
C ARG A 35 -15.80 -7.44 7.88
N SER A 36 -15.05 -7.22 8.96
CA SER A 36 -15.40 -6.28 10.04
C SER A 36 -14.23 -5.33 10.24
N PRO A 37 -14.10 -4.32 9.37
CA PRO A 37 -12.93 -3.46 9.36
C PRO A 37 -12.87 -2.56 10.59
N CYS A 38 -11.66 -2.22 11.02
CA CYS A 38 -11.41 -1.19 12.00
C CYS A 38 -11.87 0.18 11.47
N PRO A 39 -12.24 1.14 12.34
CA PRO A 39 -12.56 2.48 11.92
C PRO A 39 -11.31 3.21 11.40
N CYS A 40 -11.49 4.04 10.39
CA CYS A 40 -10.49 4.97 9.89
C CYS A 40 -10.06 5.90 11.01
N ALA A 41 -8.75 6.06 11.21
CA ALA A 41 -8.22 6.93 12.26
C ALA A 41 -8.62 8.41 12.07
N GLY A 42 -8.79 8.87 10.83
CA GLY A 42 -9.12 10.27 10.53
C GLY A 42 -10.61 10.60 10.59
N CYS A 43 -11.48 9.71 10.10
CA CYS A 43 -12.92 10.02 9.93
C CYS A 43 -13.88 8.99 10.53
N GLY A 44 -13.39 7.86 11.05
CA GLY A 44 -14.22 6.80 11.63
C GLY A 44 -14.84 5.81 10.62
N GLU A 45 -14.88 6.15 9.33
CA GLU A 45 -15.40 5.25 8.28
C GLU A 45 -14.66 3.91 8.20
N PRO A 46 -15.30 2.82 7.72
CA PRO A 46 -14.66 1.51 7.55
C PRO A 46 -13.32 1.58 6.81
N ALA A 47 -12.25 1.11 7.45
CA ALA A 47 -10.92 1.11 6.86
C ALA A 47 -10.83 0.14 5.65
N ARG A 48 -10.09 0.58 4.63
CA ARG A 48 -9.76 -0.20 3.43
C ARG A 48 -8.26 -0.41 3.26
N VAL A 49 -7.47 0.40 3.95
CA VAL A 49 -6.02 0.32 3.98
C VAL A 49 -5.59 0.32 5.44
N THR A 50 -4.64 -0.54 5.79
CA THR A 50 -4.00 -0.55 7.09
C THR A 50 -2.50 -0.57 6.89
N GLY A 51 -1.78 0.12 7.78
CA GLY A 51 -0.32 0.15 7.80
C GLY A 51 0.17 0.31 9.22
N ILE A 52 1.48 0.14 9.40
CA ILE A 52 2.14 0.41 10.67
C ILE A 52 2.96 1.69 10.52
N ILE A 53 2.80 2.58 11.50
CA ILE A 53 3.67 3.72 11.69
C ILE A 53 4.58 3.41 12.88
N ASP A 54 5.80 3.92 12.82
CA ASP A 54 6.73 3.87 13.94
C ASP A 54 7.26 5.28 14.17
N GLY A 55 7.24 5.71 15.41
CA GLY A 55 7.70 7.05 15.76
C GLY A 55 8.14 7.17 17.21
N PRO A 56 9.00 8.15 17.49
CA PRO A 56 9.66 8.29 18.76
C PRO A 56 8.66 8.54 19.90
N GLY A 57 8.74 7.75 20.96
CA GLY A 57 7.97 7.94 22.20
C GLY A 57 6.62 7.21 22.28
N TYR A 58 6.12 6.64 21.19
CA TYR A 58 4.84 5.89 21.18
C TYR A 58 4.94 4.48 20.56
N GLY A 59 6.08 4.16 19.94
CA GLY A 59 6.36 2.85 19.34
C GLY A 59 5.47 2.55 18.13
N ARG A 60 5.46 1.28 17.70
CA ARG A 60 4.70 0.84 16.53
C ARG A 60 3.19 0.94 16.75
N ARG A 61 2.49 1.62 15.84
CA ARG A 61 1.04 1.85 15.89
C ARG A 61 0.37 1.49 14.57
N TRP A 62 -0.85 0.99 14.64
CA TRP A 62 -1.70 0.78 13.47
C TRP A 62 -2.26 2.12 12.99
N LEU A 63 -2.17 2.34 11.68
CA LEU A 63 -2.82 3.45 10.99
C LEU A 63 -3.81 2.88 9.97
N ASP A 64 -5.06 2.74 10.40
CA ASP A 64 -6.16 2.30 9.56
C ASP A 64 -6.81 3.51 8.87
N ARG A 65 -7.03 3.41 7.56
CA ARG A 65 -7.57 4.50 6.74
C ARG A 65 -8.66 3.99 5.80
N CYS A 66 -9.72 4.77 5.64
CA CYS A 66 -10.64 4.59 4.52
C CYS A 66 -9.93 4.98 3.20
N ARG A 67 -10.55 4.70 2.06
CA ARG A 67 -9.96 5.00 0.74
C ARG A 67 -9.64 6.49 0.59
N ASP A 68 -10.54 7.37 0.99
CA ASP A 68 -10.41 8.81 0.74
C ASP A 68 -9.33 9.43 1.65
N CYS A 69 -9.33 9.09 2.94
CA CYS A 69 -8.26 9.50 3.86
C CYS A 69 -6.90 8.93 3.43
N PHE A 70 -6.86 7.72 2.86
CA PHE A 70 -5.63 7.18 2.29
C PHE A 70 -5.16 8.02 1.10
N LEU A 71 -6.03 8.29 0.10
CA LEU A 71 -5.69 9.07 -1.08
C LEU A 71 -5.28 10.52 -0.74
N ALA A 72 -5.87 11.11 0.29
CA ALA A 72 -5.51 12.45 0.77
C ALA A 72 -4.13 12.52 1.46
N THR A 73 -3.56 11.38 1.86
CA THR A 73 -2.33 11.31 2.68
C THR A 73 -1.23 10.45 2.08
N VAL A 74 -1.51 9.69 1.04
CA VAL A 74 -0.50 8.95 0.32
C VAL A 74 0.26 9.90 -0.58
N ASP A 75 1.59 9.84 -0.47
CA ASP A 75 2.47 10.41 -1.47
C ASP A 75 2.57 9.39 -2.60
N LEU A 76 1.83 9.60 -3.68
CA LEU A 76 1.97 8.77 -4.88
C LEU A 76 3.23 9.25 -5.59
N GLU A 77 4.39 8.77 -5.15
CA GLU A 77 5.59 8.90 -5.97
C GLU A 77 5.28 8.30 -7.36
N PRO A 78 5.69 8.96 -8.45
CA PRO A 78 5.59 8.37 -9.76
C PRO A 78 6.20 6.98 -9.74
N SER A 79 5.45 6.02 -10.28
CA SER A 79 5.93 4.65 -10.43
C SER A 79 7.31 4.66 -11.09
N ARG A 80 8.28 4.01 -10.43
CA ARG A 80 9.61 3.77 -11.02
C ARG A 80 9.58 2.62 -12.03
N VAL A 81 8.50 1.84 -12.06
CA VAL A 81 8.31 0.78 -13.05
C VAL A 81 7.59 1.32 -14.29
N PRO A 82 7.83 0.75 -15.49
CA PRO A 82 7.22 1.22 -16.71
C PRO A 82 5.69 1.21 -16.63
N GLY A 83 5.08 2.30 -17.09
CA GLY A 83 3.62 2.44 -17.14
C GLY A 83 2.95 1.75 -18.35
N THR A 84 3.72 1.10 -19.21
CA THR A 84 3.24 0.47 -20.45
C THR A 84 3.67 -1.00 -20.51
N VAL A 85 2.86 -1.82 -21.17
CA VAL A 85 3.18 -3.23 -21.44
C VAL A 85 4.50 -3.33 -22.22
N ASP A 86 4.69 -2.48 -23.22
CA ASP A 86 5.93 -2.46 -24.01
C ASP A 86 7.17 -2.16 -23.16
N GLY A 87 7.07 -1.20 -22.23
CA GLY A 87 8.15 -0.90 -21.30
C GLY A 87 8.46 -2.06 -20.37
N ILE A 88 7.42 -2.71 -19.84
CA ILE A 88 7.57 -3.91 -18.99
C ILE A 88 8.27 -5.04 -19.77
N VAL A 89 7.86 -5.29 -21.01
CA VAL A 89 8.45 -6.33 -21.85
C VAL A 89 9.90 -6.01 -22.21
N ALA A 90 10.24 -4.74 -22.44
CA ALA A 90 11.61 -4.32 -22.69
C ALA A 90 12.53 -4.60 -21.49
N ASP A 91 12.09 -4.23 -20.28
CA ASP A 91 12.84 -4.47 -19.05
C ASP A 91 13.04 -5.97 -18.80
N LEU A 92 12.00 -6.79 -19.00
CA LEU A 92 12.10 -8.24 -18.85
C LEU A 92 13.07 -8.87 -19.86
N ARG A 93 13.10 -8.39 -21.10
CA ARG A 93 14.05 -8.85 -22.12
C ARG A 93 15.49 -8.49 -21.77
N ALA A 94 15.73 -7.29 -21.26
CA ALA A 94 17.05 -6.87 -20.82
C ALA A 94 17.56 -7.75 -19.68
N ALA A 95 16.73 -7.97 -18.66
CA ALA A 95 17.07 -8.85 -17.54
C ALA A 95 17.30 -10.30 -17.97
N ALA A 96 16.52 -10.82 -18.93
CA ALA A 96 16.70 -12.16 -19.47
C ALA A 96 18.04 -12.31 -20.22
N ALA A 97 18.43 -11.30 -21.00
CA ALA A 97 19.72 -11.27 -21.69
C ALA A 97 20.89 -11.26 -20.69
N GLU A 98 20.80 -10.46 -19.64
CA GLU A 98 21.80 -10.42 -18.56
C GLU A 98 21.93 -11.75 -17.82
N ALA A 99 20.80 -12.44 -17.59
CA ALA A 99 20.77 -13.73 -16.92
C ALA A 99 21.09 -14.91 -17.85
N GLY A 100 21.21 -14.70 -19.17
CA GLY A 100 21.41 -15.75 -20.16
C GLY A 100 20.24 -16.74 -20.24
N VAL A 101 19.02 -16.29 -19.93
CA VAL A 101 17.81 -17.11 -19.95
C VAL A 101 16.96 -16.80 -21.17
N GLU A 102 16.32 -17.83 -21.72
CA GLU A 102 15.34 -17.64 -22.79
C GLU A 102 14.01 -17.13 -22.20
N LEU A 103 13.50 -16.03 -22.75
CA LEU A 103 12.22 -15.45 -22.34
C LEU A 103 11.19 -15.57 -23.47
N THR A 104 10.08 -16.24 -23.20
CA THR A 104 8.90 -16.26 -24.07
C THR A 104 7.83 -15.32 -23.52
N VAL A 105 7.41 -14.32 -24.31
CA VAL A 105 6.30 -13.42 -23.96
C VAL A 105 5.06 -13.86 -24.74
N VAL A 106 3.96 -14.11 -24.01
CA VAL A 106 2.67 -14.47 -24.60
C VAL A 106 1.72 -13.29 -24.39
N ILE A 107 1.09 -12.82 -25.48
CA ILE A 107 0.06 -11.78 -25.45
C ILE A 107 -1.29 -12.48 -25.64
N ASP A 108 -2.26 -12.21 -24.76
CA ASP A 108 -3.63 -12.69 -24.90
C ASP A 108 -4.55 -11.56 -25.36
N ASP A 109 -4.87 -11.57 -26.64
CA ASP A 109 -5.72 -10.57 -27.30
C ASP A 109 -7.20 -10.72 -26.92
N ARG A 110 -7.59 -11.77 -26.18
CA ARG A 110 -8.99 -12.08 -25.86
C ARG A 110 -9.47 -11.48 -24.53
N GLY A 111 -8.56 -10.88 -23.75
CA GLY A 111 -8.82 -10.38 -22.40
C GLY A 111 -9.51 -9.02 -22.34
N GLY A 112 -10.73 -8.89 -22.85
CA GLY A 112 -11.57 -7.72 -22.59
C GLY A 112 -12.15 -7.77 -21.18
N CYS A 113 -11.74 -6.85 -20.30
CA CYS A 113 -12.46 -6.59 -19.04
C CYS A 113 -13.86 -6.04 -19.38
N ARG A 114 -14.89 -6.89 -19.39
CA ARG A 114 -16.27 -6.40 -19.42
C ARG A 114 -16.54 -5.69 -18.09
N GLY A 115 -16.74 -4.38 -18.18
CA GLY A 115 -17.10 -3.51 -17.06
C GLY A 115 -18.51 -3.75 -16.54
#